data_AF-A0A2G9ZZE5-F1
#
_entry.id   AF-A0A2G9ZZE5-F1
#
_cell.length_a   1.000
_cell.length_b   1.000
_cell.length_c   1.000
_cell.angle_alpha   90.00
_cell.angle_beta   90.00
_cell.angle_gamma   90.00
#
_symmetry.space_group_name_H-M   'P 1'
#
loop_
_entity.id
_entity.type
_entity.pdbx_description
1 polymer ?
#
loop_
_entity_poly.entity_id
_entity_poly.type
_entity_poly.pdbx_seq_one_letter_code
_entity_poly.pdbx_strand_id
1 'polypeptide(L)'
;MRKTITIFLISITGILAFATGIADMFEKNDVICATAACMKVHSSSFSTVFETPVGFYAAGVLLLDLWLFLKGKSTLSAILLWGLLGAEAYFTFIQIFFINSLCASCLIFFSLLIACVISSKTLRIKSALVMGFTVFLGSHFVFFFPSVKLKPTLIQNLSKQKTNIEIFASPSCSHCDEAIAELSRVCTDTRAKLIVRPVYISRKDMKKSVKWVSGELFQCGSSTSNRLAEKIVWDNEAEARKLNNGDLQVPLILVRMDGFQEIFQGWDKQVKDNIFKILAKADMEIKAAGASELTHKNKLTNHGAICSKTTECHEEKKDEK
;
A
#
# COMPACT_ATOMS: atom_id res chain seq x y z
N MET A 1 28.44 13.79 -32.43
CA MET A 1 27.69 14.23 -31.21
C MET A 1 26.41 13.47 -30.96
N ARG A 2 25.40 13.48 -31.84
CA ARG A 2 24.08 12.90 -31.52
C ARG A 2 24.10 11.40 -31.17
N LYS A 3 24.87 10.59 -31.91
CA LYS A 3 25.06 9.15 -31.60
C LYS A 3 25.63 8.94 -30.20
N THR A 4 26.63 9.74 -29.83
CA THR A 4 27.26 9.71 -28.50
C THR A 4 26.27 10.08 -27.40
N ILE A 5 25.44 11.10 -27.63
CA ILE A 5 24.38 11.52 -26.68
C ILE A 5 23.37 10.38 -26.49
N THR A 6 22.90 9.75 -27.57
CA THR A 6 21.95 8.64 -27.47
C THR A 6 22.55 7.45 -26.72
N ILE A 7 23.80 7.09 -27.01
CA ILE A 7 24.52 6.04 -26.27
C ILE A 7 24.60 6.38 -24.78
N PHE A 8 25.01 7.61 -24.45
CA PHE A 8 25.10 8.06 -23.07
C PHE A 8 23.74 7.99 -22.35
N LEU A 9 22.67 8.46 -23.00
CA LEU A 9 21.31 8.43 -22.45
C LEU A 9 20.80 7.00 -22.22
N ILE A 10 20.97 6.10 -23.20
CA ILE A 10 20.54 4.70 -23.02
C ILE A 10 21.33 4.05 -21.89
N SER A 11 22.65 4.27 -21.82
CA SER A 11 23.51 3.72 -20.77
C SER A 11 23.11 4.22 -19.37
N ILE A 12 22.95 5.53 -19.17
CA ILE A 12 22.58 6.07 -17.86
C ILE A 12 21.18 5.61 -17.43
N THR A 13 20.24 5.51 -18.39
CA THR A 13 18.88 5.00 -18.14
C THR A 13 18.93 3.52 -17.74
N GLY A 14 19.77 2.72 -18.40
CA GLY A 14 19.97 1.31 -18.05
C GLY A 14 20.62 1.12 -16.68
N ILE A 15 21.61 1.95 -16.32
CA ILE A 15 22.23 1.95 -14.99
C ILE A 15 21.21 2.31 -13.92
N LEU A 16 20.38 3.34 -14.16
CA LEU A 16 19.33 3.73 -13.23
C LEU A 16 18.33 2.58 -13.02
N ALA A 17 17.83 1.97 -14.09
CA ALA A 17 16.92 0.81 -14.00
C ALA A 17 17.54 -0.36 -13.22
N PHE A 18 18.80 -0.66 -13.48
CA PHE A 18 19.52 -1.73 -12.80
C PHE A 18 19.72 -1.42 -11.31
N ALA A 19 20.14 -0.20 -10.97
CA ALA A 19 20.26 0.26 -9.59
C ALA A 19 18.91 0.15 -8.87
N THR A 20 17.83 0.60 -9.50
CA THR A 20 16.46 0.45 -8.98
C THR A 20 16.10 -1.01 -8.74
N GLY A 21 16.41 -1.92 -9.68
CA GLY A 21 16.20 -3.35 -9.50
C GLY A 21 16.97 -3.92 -8.30
N ILE A 22 18.22 -3.51 -8.10
CA ILE A 22 19.02 -3.89 -6.93
C ILE A 22 18.40 -3.38 -5.63
N ALA A 23 18.02 -2.09 -5.58
CA ALA A 23 17.40 -1.52 -4.39
C ALA A 23 16.12 -2.26 -4.02
N ASP A 24 15.26 -2.54 -5.01
CA ASP A 24 14.03 -3.30 -4.80
C ASP A 24 14.31 -4.72 -4.29
N MET A 25 15.33 -5.39 -4.84
CA MET A 25 15.72 -6.75 -4.41
C MET A 25 16.22 -6.78 -2.96
N PHE A 26 16.96 -5.77 -2.53
CA PHE A 26 17.52 -5.69 -1.17
C PHE A 26 16.64 -4.89 -0.20
N GLU A 27 15.44 -4.48 -0.63
CA GLU A 27 14.54 -3.61 0.13
C GLU A 27 15.17 -2.27 0.57
N LYS A 28 16.20 -1.78 -0.15
CA LYS A 28 16.96 -0.55 0.14
C LYS A 28 16.51 0.64 -0.72
N ASN A 29 15.21 0.84 -0.83
CA ASN A 29 14.64 1.84 -1.75
C ASN A 29 14.87 3.28 -1.28
N ASP A 30 15.16 3.45 0.01
CA ASP A 30 15.62 4.68 0.64
C ASP A 30 16.92 5.22 0.01
N VAL A 31 17.80 4.35 -0.47
CA VAL A 31 19.08 4.73 -1.10
C VAL A 31 18.87 5.43 -2.44
N ILE A 32 17.84 5.07 -3.20
CA ILE A 32 17.57 5.65 -4.53
C ILE A 32 16.53 6.77 -4.45
N CYS A 33 15.53 6.60 -3.59
CA CYS A 33 14.52 7.62 -3.35
C CYS A 33 13.88 7.45 -1.97
N ALA A 34 14.31 8.27 -1.02
CA ALA A 34 13.85 8.27 0.37
C ALA A 34 12.43 8.85 0.60
N THR A 35 11.66 9.14 -0.46
CA THR A 35 10.31 9.70 -0.28
C THR A 35 9.30 8.61 0.07
N ALA A 36 8.30 8.95 0.88
CA ALA A 36 7.19 8.04 1.20
C ALA A 36 6.47 7.51 -0.06
N ALA A 37 6.40 8.34 -1.12
CA ALA A 37 5.83 7.97 -2.40
C ALA A 37 6.65 6.86 -3.10
N CYS A 38 7.97 7.01 -3.15
CA CYS A 38 8.87 6.01 -3.70
C CYS A 38 8.78 4.69 -2.93
N MET A 39 8.77 4.76 -1.59
CA MET A 39 8.61 3.57 -0.76
C MET A 39 7.29 2.85 -1.06
N LYS A 40 6.18 3.58 -1.21
CA LYS A 40 4.85 3.02 -1.54
C LYS A 40 4.83 2.35 -2.91
N VAL A 41 5.36 3.02 -3.94
CA VAL A 41 5.39 2.48 -5.32
C VAL A 41 6.26 1.23 -5.41
N HIS A 42 7.47 1.28 -4.85
CA HIS A 42 8.40 0.17 -4.93
C HIS A 42 8.07 -1.01 -4.01
N SER A 43 7.32 -0.78 -2.91
CA SER A 43 6.75 -1.88 -2.13
C SER A 43 5.48 -2.48 -2.73
N SER A 44 4.94 -1.87 -3.79
CA SER A 44 3.68 -2.32 -4.38
C SER A 44 3.83 -3.63 -5.15
N SER A 45 2.73 -4.37 -5.31
CA SER A 45 2.70 -5.55 -6.19
C SER A 45 3.02 -5.25 -7.66
N PHE A 46 3.06 -3.99 -8.08
CA PHE A 46 3.43 -3.58 -9.45
C PHE A 46 4.94 -3.44 -9.66
N SER A 47 5.75 -3.43 -8.58
CA SER A 47 7.21 -3.33 -8.70
C SER A 47 7.89 -4.64 -9.10
N THR A 48 7.16 -5.75 -9.15
CA THR A 48 7.71 -7.08 -9.48
C THR A 48 6.86 -7.80 -10.53
N VAL A 49 7.52 -8.60 -11.35
CA VAL A 49 6.92 -9.55 -12.30
C VAL A 49 7.64 -10.87 -12.13
N PHE A 50 6.90 -11.97 -11.93
CA PHE A 50 7.49 -13.28 -11.57
C PHE A 50 8.52 -13.17 -10.42
N GLU A 51 8.16 -12.41 -9.37
CA GLU A 51 9.00 -12.15 -8.19
C GLU A 51 10.31 -11.39 -8.47
N THR A 52 10.55 -10.99 -9.72
CA THR A 52 11.72 -10.23 -10.13
C THR A 52 11.37 -8.74 -10.25
N PRO A 53 12.16 -7.83 -9.67
CA PRO A 53 11.96 -6.39 -9.82
C PRO A 53 11.87 -5.94 -11.28
N VAL A 54 10.90 -5.09 -11.60
CA VAL A 54 10.68 -4.55 -12.95
C VAL A 54 11.91 -3.81 -13.51
N GLY A 55 12.72 -3.21 -12.61
CA GLY A 55 13.96 -2.54 -12.97
C GLY A 55 14.96 -3.44 -13.70
N PHE A 56 15.04 -4.74 -13.35
CA PHE A 56 15.94 -5.67 -14.05
C PHE A 56 15.49 -5.96 -15.48
N TYR A 57 14.18 -6.09 -15.71
CA TYR A 57 13.64 -6.26 -17.07
C TYR A 57 13.92 -5.01 -17.92
N ALA A 58 13.68 -3.83 -17.37
CA ALA A 58 13.97 -2.56 -18.07
C ALA A 58 15.47 -2.44 -18.40
N ALA A 59 16.36 -2.76 -17.46
CA ALA A 59 17.80 -2.75 -17.68
C ALA A 59 18.22 -3.72 -18.79
N GLY A 60 17.69 -4.96 -18.77
CA GLY A 60 17.97 -5.96 -19.81
C GLY A 60 17.52 -5.50 -21.21
N VAL A 61 16.32 -4.91 -21.32
CA VAL A 61 15.80 -4.36 -22.59
C VAL A 61 16.66 -3.19 -23.07
N LEU A 62 17.09 -2.30 -22.18
CA LEU A 62 17.96 -1.15 -22.52
C LEU A 62 19.36 -1.59 -22.96
N LEU A 63 19.92 -2.64 -22.37
CA LEU A 63 21.20 -3.22 -22.80
C LEU A 63 21.08 -3.85 -24.20
N LEU A 64 19.98 -4.57 -24.46
CA LEU A 64 19.69 -5.12 -25.78
C LEU A 64 19.48 -4.00 -26.82
N ASP A 65 18.75 -2.96 -26.45
CA ASP A 65 18.53 -1.79 -27.29
C ASP A 65 19.84 -1.09 -27.63
N LEU A 66 20.70 -0.85 -26.64
CA LEU A 66 22.03 -0.28 -26.82
C LEU A 66 22.85 -1.11 -27.81
N TRP A 67 22.85 -2.44 -27.65
CA TRP A 67 23.55 -3.34 -28.56
C TRP A 67 23.01 -3.25 -30.00
N LEU A 68 21.70 -3.26 -30.19
CA LEU A 68 21.06 -3.11 -31.50
C LEU A 68 21.37 -1.75 -32.14
N PHE A 69 21.33 -0.68 -31.35
CA PHE A 69 21.66 0.67 -31.78
C PHE A 69 23.12 0.76 -32.26
N LEU A 70 24.07 0.16 -31.52
CA LEU A 70 25.48 0.10 -31.88
C LEU A 70 25.70 -0.70 -33.18
N LYS A 71 24.93 -1.76 -33.40
CA LYS A 71 24.91 -2.55 -34.65
C LYS A 71 24.19 -1.87 -35.82
N GLY A 72 23.63 -0.67 -35.62
CA GLY A 72 22.92 0.08 -36.67
C GLY A 72 21.53 -0.45 -37.00
N LYS A 73 20.97 -1.34 -36.18
CA LYS A 73 19.60 -1.89 -36.35
C LYS A 73 18.55 -0.90 -35.81
N SER A 74 18.48 0.28 -36.42
CA SER A 74 17.70 1.43 -35.95
C SER A 74 16.21 1.16 -35.77
N THR A 75 15.58 0.39 -36.69
CA THR A 75 14.15 0.06 -36.58
C THR A 75 13.84 -0.83 -35.37
N LEU A 76 14.66 -1.85 -35.10
CA LEU A 76 14.46 -2.75 -33.96
C LEU A 76 14.72 -2.02 -32.64
N SER A 77 15.77 -1.21 -32.59
CA SER A 77 16.05 -0.34 -31.45
C SER A 77 14.88 0.62 -31.18
N ALA A 78 14.34 1.24 -32.23
CA ALA A 78 13.15 2.08 -32.11
C ALA A 78 11.96 1.34 -31.49
N ILE A 79 11.68 0.12 -31.96
CA ILE A 79 10.58 -0.72 -31.46
C ILE A 79 10.77 -1.04 -29.97
N LEU A 80 11.98 -1.39 -29.54
CA LEU A 80 12.27 -1.67 -28.13
C LEU A 80 12.13 -0.43 -27.24
N LEU A 81 12.72 0.70 -27.65
CA LEU A 81 12.62 1.96 -26.88
C LEU A 81 11.17 2.42 -26.73
N TRP A 82 10.39 2.37 -27.81
CA TRP A 82 8.97 2.73 -27.75
C TRP A 82 8.14 1.73 -26.95
N GLY A 83 8.44 0.43 -27.05
CA GLY A 83 7.80 -0.59 -26.22
C GLY A 83 8.04 -0.34 -24.74
N LEU A 84 9.29 -0.07 -24.35
CA LEU A 84 9.65 0.25 -22.97
C LEU A 84 9.00 1.57 -22.50
N LEU A 85 8.97 2.60 -23.34
CA LEU A 85 8.26 3.85 -23.05
C LEU A 85 6.75 3.62 -22.86
N GLY A 86 6.14 2.74 -23.66
CA GLY A 86 4.74 2.36 -23.53
C GLY A 86 4.45 1.65 -22.21
N ALA A 87 5.31 0.72 -21.79
CA ALA A 87 5.21 0.07 -20.48
C ALA A 87 5.34 1.09 -19.34
N GLU A 88 6.33 1.98 -19.40
CA GLU A 88 6.56 2.98 -18.35
C GLU A 88 5.44 4.03 -18.29
N ALA A 89 4.88 4.43 -19.43
CA ALA A 89 3.70 5.29 -19.48
C ALA A 89 2.51 4.63 -18.76
N TYR A 90 2.36 3.31 -18.88
CA TYR A 90 1.32 2.57 -18.15
C TYR A 90 1.63 2.46 -16.64
N PHE A 91 2.87 2.23 -16.24
CA PHE A 91 3.24 2.29 -14.82
C PHE A 91 3.03 3.67 -14.22
N THR A 92 3.30 4.73 -14.98
CA THR A 92 2.99 6.11 -14.58
C THR A 92 1.48 6.31 -14.42
N PHE A 93 0.68 5.74 -15.33
CA PHE A 93 -0.79 5.72 -15.21
C PHE A 93 -1.25 5.01 -13.92
N ILE A 94 -0.69 3.85 -13.57
CA ILE A 94 -0.97 3.16 -12.30
C ILE A 94 -0.64 4.06 -11.09
N GLN A 95 0.51 4.72 -11.12
CA GLN A 95 0.94 5.61 -10.02
C GLN A 95 -0.07 6.74 -9.78
N ILE A 96 -0.61 7.32 -10.85
CA ILE A 96 -1.59 8.41 -10.79
C ILE A 96 -2.96 7.91 -10.34
N PHE A 97 -3.51 6.87 -10.97
CA PHE A 97 -4.93 6.52 -10.82
C PHE A 97 -5.21 5.40 -9.80
N PHE A 98 -4.22 4.55 -9.53
CA PHE A 98 -4.39 3.42 -8.59
C PHE A 98 -3.67 3.68 -7.28
N ILE A 99 -2.36 3.94 -7.33
CA ILE A 99 -1.53 4.12 -6.14
C ILE A 99 -1.77 5.51 -5.51
N ASN A 100 -2.19 6.49 -6.32
CA ASN A 100 -2.34 7.90 -5.93
C ASN A 100 -1.04 8.45 -5.29
N SER A 101 0.11 8.09 -5.86
CA SER A 101 1.42 8.52 -5.37
C SER A 101 2.45 8.47 -6.49
N LEU A 102 3.19 9.56 -6.69
CA LEU A 102 4.17 9.71 -7.76
C LEU A 102 5.58 9.49 -7.22
N CYS A 103 6.26 8.49 -7.77
CA CYS A 103 7.64 8.17 -7.43
C CYS A 103 8.60 9.04 -8.26
N ALA A 104 9.44 9.84 -7.59
CA ALA A 104 10.40 10.72 -8.26
C ALA A 104 11.40 9.94 -9.12
N SER A 105 11.92 8.79 -8.65
CA SER A 105 12.84 7.96 -9.44
C SER A 105 12.19 7.39 -10.71
N CYS A 106 10.92 6.97 -10.64
CA CYS A 106 10.17 6.55 -11.83
C CYS A 106 9.97 7.71 -12.81
N LEU A 107 9.65 8.92 -12.34
CA LEU A 107 9.49 10.09 -13.21
C LEU A 107 10.81 10.49 -13.89
N ILE A 108 11.94 10.40 -13.17
CA ILE A 108 13.27 10.63 -13.74
C ILE A 108 13.55 9.59 -14.83
N PHE A 109 13.30 8.31 -14.54
CA PHE A 109 13.47 7.22 -15.50
C PHE A 109 12.59 7.40 -16.75
N PHE A 110 11.31 7.73 -16.58
CA PHE A 110 10.39 8.04 -17.68
C PHE A 110 10.87 9.22 -18.53
N SER A 111 11.35 10.29 -17.88
CA SER A 111 11.90 11.47 -18.57
C SER A 111 13.15 11.13 -19.38
N LEU A 112 14.03 10.27 -18.83
CA LEU A 112 15.21 9.79 -19.53
C LEU A 112 14.85 8.90 -20.74
N LEU A 113 13.82 8.05 -20.64
CA LEU A 113 13.31 7.27 -21.77
C LEU A 113 12.77 8.17 -22.89
N ILE A 114 12.01 9.22 -22.55
CA ILE A 114 11.55 10.22 -23.53
C ILE A 114 12.77 10.88 -24.22
N ALA A 115 13.80 11.25 -23.46
CA ALA A 115 15.03 11.81 -24.01
C ALA A 115 15.76 10.80 -24.94
N CYS A 116 15.76 9.50 -24.62
CA CYS A 116 16.29 8.45 -25.49
C CYS A 116 15.54 8.39 -26.82
N VAL A 117 14.20 8.40 -26.80
CA VAL A 117 13.35 8.39 -28.00
C VAL A 117 13.57 9.63 -28.89
N ILE A 118 13.63 10.82 -28.28
CA ILE A 118 13.88 12.07 -29.01
C ILE A 118 15.29 12.07 -29.63
N SER A 119 16.31 11.70 -28.84
CA SER A 119 17.70 11.72 -29.30
C SER A 119 17.95 10.72 -30.44
N SER A 120 17.32 9.55 -30.39
CA SER A 120 17.43 8.47 -31.39
C SER A 120 16.64 8.71 -32.69
N LYS A 121 15.85 9.80 -32.81
CA LYS A 121 14.98 10.13 -33.97
C LYS A 121 13.92 9.06 -34.29
N THR A 122 13.52 8.26 -33.31
CA THR A 122 12.61 7.14 -33.52
C THR A 122 11.15 7.56 -33.68
N LEU A 123 10.82 8.84 -33.39
CA LEU A 123 9.48 9.43 -33.57
C LEU A 123 8.90 9.27 -34.98
N ARG A 124 9.74 9.14 -36.02
CA ARG A 124 9.29 9.02 -37.42
C ARG A 124 8.89 7.59 -37.81
N ILE A 125 9.18 6.60 -36.96
CA ILE A 125 8.97 5.19 -37.27
C ILE A 125 7.59 4.77 -36.76
N LYS A 126 6.61 4.70 -37.67
CA LYS A 126 5.21 4.37 -37.34
C LYS A 126 5.06 3.05 -36.58
N SER A 127 5.80 2.02 -36.98
CA SER A 127 5.75 0.71 -36.31
C SER A 127 6.23 0.76 -34.86
N ALA A 128 7.18 1.64 -34.53
CA ALA A 128 7.65 1.83 -33.17
C ALA A 128 6.59 2.51 -32.30
N LEU A 129 5.94 3.56 -32.81
CA LEU A 129 4.80 4.20 -32.14
C LEU A 129 3.68 3.19 -31.84
N VAL A 130 3.29 2.38 -32.84
CA VAL A 130 2.29 1.31 -32.68
C VAL A 130 2.72 0.32 -31.61
N MET A 131 4.00 -0.09 -31.60
CA MET A 131 4.52 -0.96 -30.54
C MET A 131 4.38 -0.34 -29.15
N GLY A 132 4.66 0.96 -28.99
CA GLY A 132 4.47 1.66 -27.72
C GLY A 132 3.03 1.59 -27.23
N PHE A 133 2.06 1.86 -28.10
CA PHE A 133 0.63 1.72 -27.76
C PHE A 133 0.25 0.27 -27.44
N THR A 134 0.74 -0.70 -28.23
CA THR A 134 0.47 -2.13 -28.00
C THR A 134 1.01 -2.58 -26.65
N VAL A 135 2.23 -2.18 -26.29
CA VAL A 135 2.82 -2.55 -24.98
C VAL A 135 2.11 -1.82 -23.85
N PHE A 136 1.72 -0.55 -24.01
CA PHE A 136 0.87 0.13 -23.02
C PHE A 136 -0.42 -0.65 -22.75
N LEU A 137 -1.13 -1.07 -23.81
CA LEU A 137 -2.36 -1.86 -23.68
C LEU A 137 -2.09 -3.26 -23.13
N GLY A 138 -1.02 -3.92 -23.57
CA GLY A 138 -0.60 -5.22 -23.05
C GLY A 138 -0.33 -5.16 -21.55
N SER A 139 0.42 -4.14 -21.11
CA SER A 139 0.64 -3.85 -19.69
C SER A 139 -0.67 -3.62 -18.96
N HIS A 140 -1.65 -2.95 -19.56
CA HIS A 140 -2.97 -2.79 -18.96
C HIS A 140 -3.66 -4.12 -18.63
N PHE A 141 -3.56 -5.12 -19.49
CA PHE A 141 -4.15 -6.44 -19.22
C PHE A 141 -3.35 -7.25 -18.21
N VAL A 142 -2.01 -7.22 -18.28
CA VAL A 142 -1.15 -7.94 -17.33
C VAL A 142 -1.26 -7.37 -15.92
N PHE A 143 -1.29 -6.05 -15.83
CA PHE A 143 -1.35 -5.30 -14.58
C PHE A 143 -2.76 -4.78 -14.28
N PHE A 144 -3.79 -5.43 -14.84
CA PHE A 144 -5.17 -4.99 -14.68
C PHE A 144 -5.55 -4.87 -13.21
N PHE A 145 -6.27 -3.78 -12.91
CA PHE A 145 -6.87 -3.51 -11.62
C PHE A 145 -8.29 -2.97 -11.85
N PRO A 146 -9.33 -3.58 -11.27
CA PRO A 146 -10.66 -3.01 -11.37
C PRO A 146 -10.77 -1.80 -10.43
N SER A 147 -11.26 -0.68 -10.95
CA SER A 147 -11.53 0.51 -10.15
C SER A 147 -12.83 0.32 -9.37
N VAL A 148 -12.73 -0.33 -8.21
CA VAL A 148 -13.86 -0.55 -7.30
C VAL A 148 -13.62 0.24 -6.02
N LYS A 149 -14.62 0.98 -5.56
CA LYS A 149 -14.65 1.52 -4.19
C LYS A 149 -15.00 0.36 -3.26
N LEU A 150 -13.98 -0.34 -2.79
CA LEU A 150 -14.16 -1.43 -1.82
C LEU A 150 -14.43 -0.83 -0.45
N LYS A 151 -15.42 -1.36 0.27
CA LYS A 151 -15.55 -1.06 1.70
C LYS A 151 -14.37 -1.71 2.41
N PRO A 152 -13.54 -0.95 3.14
CA PRO A 152 -12.28 -1.44 3.71
C PRO A 152 -12.47 -2.31 4.97
N THR A 153 -13.66 -2.90 5.16
CA THR A 153 -14.09 -3.54 6.39
C THR A 153 -14.26 -5.04 6.20
N LEU A 154 -13.59 -5.83 7.06
CA LEU A 154 -13.58 -7.30 6.97
C LEU A 154 -14.88 -8.00 7.43
N ILE A 155 -15.91 -7.28 7.90
CA ILE A 155 -17.12 -7.90 8.46
C ILE A 155 -18.41 -7.29 7.88
N GLN A 156 -19.10 -8.08 7.06
CA GLN A 156 -20.51 -7.90 6.70
C GLN A 156 -21.39 -8.76 7.60
N ASN A 157 -21.85 -8.19 8.71
CA ASN A 157 -23.19 -8.48 9.19
C ASN A 157 -23.97 -7.16 9.20
N LEU A 158 -25.05 -7.12 8.41
CA LEU A 158 -25.94 -5.98 8.18
C LEU A 158 -27.14 -6.05 9.14
N SER A 159 -26.87 -6.27 10.42
CA SER A 159 -27.85 -5.99 11.46
C SER A 159 -27.70 -4.54 11.88
N LYS A 160 -28.82 -3.84 12.09
CA LYS A 160 -28.90 -2.45 12.58
C LYS A 160 -28.34 -2.37 14.02
N GLN A 161 -27.03 -2.51 14.19
CA GLN A 161 -26.35 -2.37 15.47
C GLN A 161 -25.92 -0.91 15.65
N LYS A 162 -26.26 -0.32 16.80
CA LYS A 162 -25.99 1.09 17.14
C LYS A 162 -24.53 1.36 17.52
N THR A 163 -23.75 0.32 17.80
CA THR A 163 -22.36 0.43 18.26
C THR A 163 -21.43 -0.33 17.32
N ASN A 164 -20.46 0.38 16.76
CA ASN A 164 -19.39 -0.17 15.93
C ASN A 164 -18.04 0.05 16.64
N ILE A 165 -17.27 -1.02 16.78
CA ILE A 165 -15.89 -0.98 17.22
C ILE A 165 -15.01 -1.30 16.02
N GLU A 166 -14.16 -0.37 15.62
CA GLU A 166 -13.18 -0.57 14.56
C GLU A 166 -11.79 -0.71 15.18
N ILE A 167 -11.02 -1.72 14.78
CA ILE A 167 -9.65 -1.91 15.24
C ILE A 167 -8.70 -1.92 14.04
N PHE A 168 -7.72 -1.03 14.06
CA PHE A 168 -6.58 -1.06 13.14
C PHE A 168 -5.48 -1.93 13.75
N ALA A 169 -5.13 -3.01 13.05
CA ALA A 169 -4.28 -4.08 13.57
C ALA A 169 -3.22 -4.52 12.55
N SER A 170 -2.03 -4.86 13.04
CA SER A 170 -0.95 -5.44 12.22
C SER A 170 -0.74 -6.91 12.60
N PRO A 171 -0.54 -7.82 11.62
CA PRO A 171 -0.36 -9.27 11.85
C PRO A 171 0.97 -9.64 12.52
N SER A 172 1.84 -8.68 12.81
CA SER A 172 3.10 -8.92 13.55
C SER A 172 3.11 -8.24 14.92
N CYS A 173 1.96 -7.77 15.42
CA CYS A 173 1.83 -7.18 16.75
C CYS A 173 1.00 -8.11 17.63
N SER A 174 1.61 -8.73 18.64
CA SER A 174 0.95 -9.65 19.58
C SER A 174 -0.24 -9.01 20.30
N HIS A 175 -0.11 -7.74 20.70
CA HIS A 175 -1.19 -6.97 21.32
C HIS A 175 -2.40 -6.76 20.40
N CYS A 176 -2.21 -6.77 19.07
CA CYS A 176 -3.33 -6.72 18.14
C CYS A 176 -4.13 -8.03 18.15
N ASP A 177 -3.46 -9.17 18.19
CA ASP A 177 -4.11 -10.48 18.23
C ASP A 177 -4.91 -10.67 19.52
N GLU A 178 -4.34 -10.27 20.67
CA GLU A 178 -5.03 -10.24 21.95
C GLU A 178 -6.26 -9.33 21.93
N ALA A 179 -6.11 -8.11 21.41
CA ALA A 179 -7.19 -7.15 21.30
C ALA A 179 -8.34 -7.66 20.42
N ILE A 180 -8.02 -8.27 19.27
CA ILE A 180 -9.03 -8.83 18.37
C ILE A 180 -9.77 -9.97 19.07
N ALA A 181 -9.06 -10.89 19.73
CA ALA A 181 -9.67 -12.03 20.41
C ALA A 181 -10.62 -11.61 21.55
N GLU A 182 -10.19 -10.66 22.39
CA GLU A 182 -11.00 -10.16 23.50
C GLU A 182 -12.19 -9.32 23.02
N LEU A 183 -11.97 -8.38 22.08
CA LEU A 183 -13.05 -7.57 21.51
C LEU A 183 -14.07 -8.43 20.76
N SER A 184 -13.63 -9.50 20.08
CA SER A 184 -14.53 -10.42 19.39
C SER A 184 -15.48 -11.11 20.36
N ARG A 185 -14.98 -11.57 21.51
CA ARG A 185 -15.82 -12.14 22.59
C ARG A 185 -16.83 -11.13 23.11
N VAL A 186 -16.35 -9.95 23.52
CA VAL A 186 -17.22 -8.92 24.10
C VAL A 186 -18.26 -8.38 23.11
N CYS A 187 -17.89 -8.20 21.84
CA CYS A 187 -18.83 -7.76 20.81
C CYS A 187 -19.93 -8.80 20.53
N THR A 188 -19.60 -10.10 20.64
CA THR A 188 -20.57 -11.18 20.54
C THR A 188 -21.59 -11.10 21.68
N ASP A 189 -21.14 -10.81 22.89
CA ASP A 189 -22.00 -10.72 24.07
C ASP A 189 -22.87 -9.45 24.09
N THR A 190 -22.33 -8.32 23.63
CA THR A 190 -22.96 -6.98 23.70
C THR A 190 -23.73 -6.59 22.43
N ARG A 191 -23.84 -7.49 21.45
CA ARG A 191 -24.41 -7.20 20.10
C ARG A 191 -23.79 -5.96 19.44
N ALA A 192 -22.54 -5.65 19.77
CA ALA A 192 -21.76 -4.63 19.08
C ALA A 192 -21.11 -5.22 17.83
N LYS A 193 -20.86 -4.38 16.83
CA LYS A 193 -20.16 -4.82 15.62
C LYS A 193 -18.67 -4.59 15.76
N LEU A 194 -17.87 -5.65 15.73
CA LEU A 194 -16.42 -5.52 15.55
C LEU A 194 -16.10 -5.40 14.05
N ILE A 195 -15.21 -4.47 13.70
CA ILE A 195 -14.68 -4.26 12.36
C ILE A 195 -13.16 -4.27 12.45
N VAL A 196 -12.55 -5.31 11.88
CA VAL A 196 -11.09 -5.39 11.81
C VAL A 196 -10.60 -4.73 10.53
N ARG A 197 -9.63 -3.82 10.67
CA ARG A 197 -8.99 -3.06 9.58
C ARG A 197 -7.49 -3.36 9.56
N PRO A 198 -7.03 -4.30 8.74
CA PRO A 198 -5.61 -4.62 8.68
C PRO A 198 -4.79 -3.44 8.20
N VAL A 199 -3.66 -3.22 8.86
CA VAL A 199 -2.58 -2.29 8.50
C VAL A 199 -1.25 -3.03 8.57
N TYR A 200 -0.13 -2.35 8.27
CA TYR A 200 1.21 -2.94 8.38
C TYR A 200 2.16 -1.96 9.06
N ILE A 201 2.93 -2.45 10.03
CA ILE A 201 3.96 -1.66 10.71
C ILE A 201 5.37 -1.93 10.15
N SER A 202 5.53 -2.96 9.32
CA SER A 202 6.79 -3.23 8.61
C SER A 202 6.57 -3.65 7.15
N ARG A 203 7.61 -3.57 6.31
CA ARG A 203 7.53 -4.07 4.92
C ARG A 203 7.23 -5.56 4.85
N LYS A 204 7.77 -6.35 5.79
CA LYS A 204 7.49 -7.79 5.89
C LYS A 204 6.02 -8.04 6.24
N ASP A 205 5.41 -7.15 7.03
CA ASP A 205 4.00 -7.24 7.41
C ASP A 205 3.07 -6.96 6.24
N MET A 206 3.48 -6.10 5.30
CA MET A 206 2.65 -5.74 4.15
C MET A 206 2.13 -6.98 3.42
N LYS A 207 3.01 -7.94 3.11
CA LYS A 207 2.61 -9.19 2.45
C LYS A 207 1.63 -10.01 3.31
N LYS A 208 1.80 -10.02 4.64
CA LYS A 208 0.90 -10.71 5.57
C LYS A 208 -0.47 -10.03 5.62
N SER A 209 -0.51 -8.70 5.74
CA SER A 209 -1.76 -7.92 5.79
C SER A 209 -2.53 -8.03 4.47
N VAL A 210 -1.84 -8.01 3.33
CA VAL A 210 -2.47 -8.26 2.02
C VAL A 210 -3.07 -9.66 1.94
N LYS A 211 -2.32 -10.69 2.37
CA LYS A 211 -2.86 -12.06 2.42
C LYS A 211 -4.05 -12.19 3.34
N TRP A 212 -4.02 -11.52 4.50
CA TRP A 212 -5.14 -11.50 5.44
C TRP A 212 -6.40 -10.91 4.80
N VAL A 213 -6.31 -9.70 4.23
CA VAL A 213 -7.45 -9.07 3.55
C VAL A 213 -7.92 -9.90 2.36
N SER A 214 -6.98 -10.45 1.58
CA SER A 214 -7.29 -11.25 0.40
C SER A 214 -8.03 -12.55 0.74
N GLY A 215 -7.58 -13.25 1.79
CA GLY A 215 -8.21 -14.46 2.29
C GLY A 215 -9.62 -14.23 2.81
N GLU A 216 -9.83 -13.16 3.57
CA GLU A 216 -11.13 -12.86 4.19
C GLU A 216 -12.16 -12.32 3.18
N LEU A 217 -11.78 -11.36 2.32
CA LEU A 217 -12.75 -10.68 1.44
C LEU A 217 -12.95 -11.34 0.09
N PHE A 218 -11.87 -11.88 -0.49
CA PHE A 218 -11.92 -12.39 -1.86
C PHE A 218 -11.88 -13.92 -1.90
N GLN A 219 -11.50 -14.58 -0.81
CA GLN A 219 -11.40 -16.03 -0.67
C GLN A 219 -10.61 -16.70 -1.81
N CYS A 220 -9.77 -15.92 -2.51
CA CYS A 220 -8.97 -16.35 -3.63
C CYS A 220 -7.64 -15.60 -3.63
N GLY A 221 -6.54 -16.32 -3.84
CA GLY A 221 -5.18 -15.76 -3.85
C GLY A 221 -4.75 -15.20 -5.20
N SER A 222 -5.69 -14.77 -6.05
CA SER A 222 -5.37 -14.25 -7.40
C SER A 222 -4.52 -12.98 -7.35
N SER A 223 -3.79 -12.68 -8.43
CA SER A 223 -3.02 -11.43 -8.53
C SER A 223 -3.90 -10.18 -8.36
N THR A 224 -5.10 -10.20 -8.95
CA THR A 224 -6.07 -9.10 -8.86
C THR A 224 -6.60 -8.92 -7.44
N SER A 225 -6.98 -9.99 -6.74
CA SER A 225 -7.43 -9.91 -5.34
C SER A 225 -6.34 -9.39 -4.41
N ASN A 226 -5.09 -9.81 -4.61
CA ASN A 226 -3.96 -9.29 -3.83
C ASN A 226 -3.73 -7.78 -4.08
N ARG A 227 -3.84 -7.30 -5.33
CA ARG A 227 -3.76 -5.86 -5.66
C ARG A 227 -4.88 -5.05 -4.99
N LEU A 228 -6.10 -5.58 -4.99
CA LEU A 228 -7.24 -4.94 -4.34
C LEU A 228 -7.10 -4.92 -2.81
N ALA A 229 -6.63 -6.02 -2.23
CA ALA A 229 -6.31 -6.14 -0.82
C ALA A 229 -5.22 -5.15 -0.39
N GLU A 230 -4.17 -5.00 -1.21
CA GLU A 230 -3.11 -4.00 -1.01
C GLU A 230 -3.66 -2.57 -0.96
N LYS A 231 -4.59 -2.22 -1.86
CA LYS A 231 -5.26 -0.92 -1.82
C LYS A 231 -6.05 -0.70 -0.52
N ILE A 232 -6.79 -1.71 -0.05
CA ILE A 232 -7.52 -1.64 1.23
C ILE A 232 -6.55 -1.39 2.39
N VAL A 233 -5.42 -2.10 2.41
CA VAL A 233 -4.40 -1.95 3.46
C VAL A 233 -3.82 -0.53 3.46
N TRP A 234 -3.53 0.06 2.28
CA TRP A 234 -3.07 1.45 2.18
C TRP A 234 -4.12 2.46 2.66
N ASP A 235 -5.38 2.27 2.29
CA ASP A 235 -6.47 3.16 2.69
C ASP A 235 -6.67 3.11 4.22
N ASN A 236 -6.58 1.91 4.81
CA ASN A 236 -6.60 1.72 6.26
C ASN A 236 -5.41 2.38 6.96
N GLU A 237 -4.19 2.26 6.41
CA GLU A 237 -3.00 2.93 6.97
C GLU A 237 -3.15 4.45 6.95
N ALA A 238 -3.66 5.00 5.84
CA ALA A 238 -3.90 6.44 5.70
C ALA A 238 -4.96 6.94 6.69
N GLU A 239 -6.03 6.16 6.93
CA GLU A 239 -7.04 6.48 7.93
C GLU A 239 -6.47 6.40 9.36
N ALA A 240 -5.73 5.34 9.70
CA ALA A 240 -5.10 5.18 11.00
C ALA A 240 -4.15 6.35 11.34
N ARG A 241 -3.33 6.79 10.37
CA ARG A 241 -2.45 7.95 10.56
C ARG A 241 -3.22 9.24 10.79
N LYS A 242 -4.34 9.47 10.07
CA LYS A 242 -5.19 10.66 10.30
C LYS A 242 -5.77 10.66 11.71
N LEU A 243 -6.11 9.49 12.24
CA LEU A 243 -6.65 9.32 13.59
C LEU A 243 -5.58 9.46 14.69
N ASN A 244 -4.31 9.22 14.36
CA ASN A 244 -3.19 9.20 15.31
C ASN A 244 -2.12 10.27 15.01
N ASN A 245 -2.54 11.48 14.63
CA ASN A 245 -1.68 12.65 14.41
C ASN A 245 -0.49 12.43 13.45
N GLY A 246 -0.61 11.52 12.49
CA GLY A 246 0.39 11.23 11.46
C GLY A 246 1.21 9.96 11.71
N ASP A 247 1.31 9.50 12.95
CA ASP A 247 2.08 8.31 13.30
C ASP A 247 1.24 7.05 13.23
N LEU A 248 1.76 5.99 12.60
CA LEU A 248 1.09 4.70 12.60
C LEU A 248 1.49 3.91 13.85
N GLN A 249 0.56 3.80 14.80
CA GLN A 249 0.72 3.01 16.01
C GLN A 249 -0.51 2.10 16.17
N VAL A 250 -0.28 0.83 16.53
CA VAL A 250 -1.32 -0.20 16.65
C VAL A 250 -1.16 -0.98 17.96
N PRO A 251 -2.23 -1.58 18.51
CA PRO A 251 -3.62 -1.49 18.05
C PRO A 251 -4.19 -0.09 18.24
N LEU A 252 -4.97 0.38 17.26
CA LEU A 252 -5.74 1.63 17.36
C LEU A 252 -7.21 1.27 17.27
N ILE A 253 -7.98 1.61 18.30
CA ILE A 253 -9.36 1.20 18.45
C ILE A 253 -10.25 2.41 18.42
N LEU A 254 -11.29 2.36 17.58
CA LEU A 254 -12.27 3.41 17.38
C LEU A 254 -13.63 2.89 17.79
N VAL A 255 -14.21 3.47 18.84
CA VAL A 255 -15.57 3.14 19.28
C VAL A 255 -16.50 4.22 18.74
N ARG A 256 -17.44 3.81 17.88
CA ARG A 256 -18.48 4.66 17.29
C ARG A 256 -19.85 4.23 17.80
N MET A 257 -20.58 5.18 18.39
CA MET A 257 -21.97 5.06 18.79
C MET A 257 -22.74 6.26 18.19
N ASP A 258 -24.07 6.22 18.18
CA ASP A 258 -24.89 7.33 17.66
C ASP A 258 -24.47 8.69 18.27
N GLY A 259 -23.80 9.54 17.46
CA GLY A 259 -23.30 10.86 17.89
C GLY A 259 -21.99 10.86 18.70
N PHE A 260 -21.44 9.70 19.04
CA PHE A 260 -20.22 9.57 19.85
C PHE A 260 -19.10 8.83 19.12
N GLN A 261 -17.88 9.37 19.22
CA GLN A 261 -16.68 8.75 18.71
C GLN A 261 -15.55 8.93 19.72
N GLU A 262 -14.92 7.83 20.11
CA GLU A 262 -13.70 7.85 20.95
C GLU A 262 -12.62 6.94 20.38
N ILE A 263 -11.37 7.38 20.50
CA ILE A 263 -10.17 6.72 19.96
C ILE A 263 -9.32 6.26 21.14
N PHE A 264 -8.96 4.98 21.13
CA PHE A 264 -8.07 4.35 22.10
C PHE A 264 -6.82 3.84 21.38
N GLN A 265 -5.68 3.96 22.05
CA GLN A 265 -4.40 3.58 21.49
C GLN A 265 -3.71 2.58 22.40
N GLY A 266 -3.23 1.49 21.80
CA GLY A 266 -2.62 0.37 22.51
C GLY A 266 -3.64 -0.57 23.16
N TRP A 267 -3.11 -1.63 23.79
CA TRP A 267 -3.93 -2.63 24.48
C TRP A 267 -3.36 -2.94 25.86
N ASP A 268 -3.91 -2.27 26.88
CA ASP A 268 -3.56 -2.49 28.27
C ASP A 268 -4.82 -2.54 29.16
N LYS A 269 -4.63 -2.71 30.47
CA LYS A 269 -5.75 -2.82 31.41
C LYS A 269 -6.62 -1.55 31.44
N GLN A 270 -6.02 -0.37 31.33
CA GLN A 270 -6.76 0.90 31.36
C GLN A 270 -7.64 1.07 30.12
N VAL A 271 -7.08 0.79 28.94
CA VAL A 271 -7.80 0.82 27.66
C VAL A 271 -8.95 -0.21 27.67
N LYS A 272 -8.69 -1.44 28.13
CA LYS A 272 -9.71 -2.48 28.28
C LYS A 272 -10.87 -2.01 29.17
N ASP A 273 -10.56 -1.54 30.37
CA ASP A 273 -11.57 -1.09 31.34
C ASP A 273 -12.42 0.05 30.78
N ASN A 274 -11.81 1.00 30.05
CA ASN A 274 -12.54 2.11 29.46
C ASN A 274 -13.46 1.68 28.31
N ILE A 275 -12.97 0.84 27.40
CA ILE A 275 -13.79 0.32 26.29
C ILE A 275 -14.96 -0.50 26.83
N PHE A 276 -14.71 -1.40 27.79
CA PHE A 276 -15.76 -2.24 28.35
C PHE A 276 -16.80 -1.45 29.15
N LYS A 277 -16.39 -0.38 29.85
CA LYS A 277 -17.35 0.55 30.48
C LYS A 277 -18.25 1.24 29.46
N ILE A 278 -17.71 1.66 28.32
CA ILE A 278 -18.48 2.30 27.25
C ILE A 278 -19.48 1.31 26.65
N LEU A 279 -19.04 0.08 26.36
CA LEU A 279 -19.91 -0.95 25.80
C LEU A 279 -21.02 -1.36 26.77
N ALA A 280 -20.71 -1.49 28.06
CA ALA A 280 -21.70 -1.81 29.08
C ALA A 280 -22.77 -0.70 29.19
N LYS A 281 -22.37 0.58 29.14
CA LYS A 281 -23.31 1.71 29.13
C LYS A 281 -24.19 1.69 27.87
N ALA A 282 -23.60 1.44 26.70
CA ALA A 282 -24.34 1.37 25.44
C ALA A 282 -25.37 0.25 25.43
N ASP A 283 -25.03 -0.94 25.95
CA ASP A 283 -25.97 -2.07 26.06
C ASP A 283 -27.11 -1.76 27.06
N MET A 284 -26.82 -1.05 28.16
CA MET A 284 -27.85 -0.58 29.10
C MET A 284 -28.78 0.47 28.49
N GLU A 285 -28.26 1.45 27.73
CA GLU A 285 -29.07 2.47 27.06
C GLU A 285 -29.94 1.88 25.92
N ILE A 286 -29.42 0.86 25.21
CA ILE A 286 -30.20 0.10 24.22
C ILE A 286 -31.36 -0.65 24.90
N LYS A 287 -31.15 -1.17 26.11
CA LYS A 287 -32.20 -1.83 26.91
C LYS A 287 -33.18 -0.84 27.56
N ALA A 288 -32.76 0.40 27.82
CA ALA A 288 -33.54 1.41 28.55
C ALA A 288 -34.31 2.40 27.65
N ALA A 289 -34.01 2.51 26.35
CA ALA A 289 -34.68 3.38 25.37
C ALA A 289 -35.11 4.76 25.93
N GLY A 290 -34.15 5.66 26.13
CA GLY A 290 -34.38 7.06 26.45
C GLY A 290 -33.16 7.89 26.07
N ALA A 291 -33.38 8.95 25.31
CA ALA A 291 -32.36 9.80 24.67
C ALA A 291 -31.32 10.35 25.66
N SER A 292 -30.04 10.24 25.30
CA SER A 292 -28.98 11.05 25.88
C SER A 292 -28.10 11.60 24.76
N GLU A 293 -28.00 12.92 24.68
CA GLU A 293 -27.03 13.62 23.83
C GLU A 293 -25.62 13.35 24.35
N LEU A 294 -24.82 12.59 23.58
CA LEU A 294 -23.41 12.38 23.87
C LEU A 294 -22.56 13.36 23.05
N THR A 295 -21.73 14.12 23.77
CA THR A 295 -20.93 15.22 23.25
C THR A 295 -19.72 14.71 22.46
N HIS A 296 -19.44 15.38 21.34
CA HIS A 296 -18.30 15.09 20.45
C HIS A 296 -16.97 15.42 21.17
N LYS A 297 -16.15 14.41 21.49
CA LYS A 297 -14.77 14.60 21.98
C LYS A 297 -13.79 13.89 21.05
N ASN A 298 -13.26 14.61 20.06
CA ASN A 298 -12.08 14.17 19.30
C ASN A 298 -10.81 14.50 20.10
N LYS A 299 -10.54 13.78 21.19
CA LYS A 299 -9.28 13.91 21.93
C LYS A 299 -8.70 12.51 22.16
N LEU A 300 -7.45 12.29 21.74
CA LEU A 300 -6.69 11.11 22.13
C LEU A 300 -6.56 11.13 23.65
N THR A 301 -7.22 10.21 24.34
CA THR A 301 -7.39 10.28 25.80
C THR A 301 -6.66 9.16 26.55
N ASN A 302 -6.25 8.07 25.88
CA ASN A 302 -5.69 6.90 26.57
C ASN A 302 -4.62 6.19 25.73
N HIS A 303 -3.45 5.95 26.35
CA HIS A 303 -2.32 5.24 25.78
C HIS A 303 -2.07 3.95 26.57
N GLY A 304 -1.95 2.82 25.87
CA GLY A 304 -1.51 1.52 26.39
C GLY A 304 -0.36 0.92 25.58
N ALA A 305 -0.14 -0.40 25.67
CA ALA A 305 0.95 -1.07 24.95
C ALA A 305 0.78 -0.96 23.42
N ILE A 306 1.78 -0.41 22.74
CA ILE A 306 1.75 -0.06 21.30
C ILE A 306 2.88 -0.72 20.51
N CYS A 307 2.60 -1.02 19.26
CA CYS A 307 3.56 -1.39 18.22
C CYS A 307 3.59 -0.26 17.18
N SER A 308 4.78 0.16 16.73
CA SER A 308 4.90 1.25 15.73
C SER A 308 5.92 0.91 14.64
N LYS A 309 5.99 1.77 13.62
CA LYS A 309 7.01 1.68 12.55
C LYS A 309 8.45 1.94 13.04
N THR A 310 8.61 2.61 14.18
CA THR A 310 9.90 3.09 14.69
C THR A 310 10.35 2.40 15.98
N THR A 311 9.45 1.67 16.65
CA THR A 311 9.75 0.88 17.85
C THR A 311 9.37 -0.57 17.59
N GLU A 312 10.35 -1.47 17.59
CA GLU A 312 10.10 -2.89 17.82
C GLU A 312 9.34 -3.04 19.15
N CYS A 313 8.43 -4.02 19.24
CA CYS A 313 7.57 -4.24 20.41
C CYS A 313 8.40 -4.24 21.70
N HIS A 314 8.33 -3.15 22.48
CA HIS A 314 8.92 -3.14 23.81
C HIS A 314 7.94 -3.83 24.76
N GLU A 315 8.21 -5.11 25.04
CA GLU A 315 7.78 -5.70 26.30
C GLU A 315 8.51 -4.92 27.41
N GLU A 316 7.80 -4.09 28.17
CA GLU A 316 8.23 -3.80 29.53
C GLU A 316 8.18 -5.13 30.29
N LYS A 317 9.29 -5.87 30.28
CA LYS A 317 9.56 -6.85 31.31
C LYS A 317 9.60 -6.07 32.62
N LYS A 318 8.51 -6.18 33.38
CA LYS A 318 8.56 -5.91 34.82
C LYS A 318 9.56 -6.89 35.39
N ASP A 319 10.76 -6.40 35.70
CA ASP A 319 11.63 -7.06 36.66
C ASP A 319 10.88 -7.13 37.98
N GLU A 320 10.37 -8.32 38.30
CA GLU A 320 9.98 -8.66 39.66
C GLU A 320 11.23 -8.62 40.53
N LYS A 321 11.24 -7.71 41.50
CA LYS A 321 12.08 -7.75 42.69
C LYS A 321 11.19 -7.71 43.92
#